data_AF-A0A7C5VD29-F1
#
_entry.id   AF-A0A7C5VD29-F1
#
_cell.length_a   1.000
_cell.length_b   1.000
_cell.length_c   1.000
_cell.angle_alpha   90.00
_cell.angle_beta   90.00
_cell.angle_gamma   90.00
#
_symmetry.space_group_name_H-M   'P 1'
#
loop_
_entity.id
_entity.type
_entity.pdbx_description
1 polymer ?
#
loop_
_entity_poly.entity_id
_entity_poly.type
_entity_poly.pdbx_seq_one_letter_code
_entity_poly.pdbx_strand_id
1 'polypeptide(L)'
;SEDVDPEGARAAWYALHTVLRNVLLLLAPIIPFMTEVIWRTCYSGRSIHLERFPEPQDPGEMWRYTERIVEFNSYVWRLKKERGLSLRDPIELKVPEDLKPFEDDLVKMHNIVVISA
;
A
#
# COMPACT_ATOMS: atom_id res chain seq x y z
N SER A 1 13.85 2.28 -17.96
CA SER A 1 14.18 0.86 -17.83
C SER A 1 12.98 0.07 -18.29
N GLU A 2 13.18 -1.06 -18.97
CA GLU A 2 12.11 -1.87 -19.59
C GLU A 2 11.14 -2.52 -18.57
N ASP A 3 11.30 -2.25 -17.27
CA ASP A 3 10.55 -2.89 -16.17
C ASP A 3 9.44 -2.02 -15.53
N VAL A 4 9.10 -0.87 -16.10
CA VAL A 4 8.04 -0.01 -15.51
C VAL A 4 6.70 -0.40 -16.12
N ASP A 5 5.88 -1.16 -15.39
CA ASP A 5 4.45 -1.32 -15.67
C ASP A 5 3.77 0.05 -15.53
N PRO A 6 3.47 0.76 -16.64
CA PRO A 6 2.96 2.12 -16.56
C PRO A 6 1.52 2.15 -16.05
N GLU A 7 0.77 1.07 -16.23
CA GLU A 7 -0.61 0.95 -15.79
C GLU A 7 -0.67 0.68 -14.29
N GLY A 8 0.11 -0.28 -13.80
CA GLY A 8 0.29 -0.53 -12.37
C GLY A 8 0.82 0.71 -11.63
N ALA A 9 1.78 1.42 -12.21
CA ALA A 9 2.27 2.68 -11.65
C ALA A 9 1.16 3.75 -11.55
N ARG A 10 0.33 3.91 -12.59
CA ARG A 10 -0.82 4.83 -12.56
C ARG A 10 -1.86 4.41 -11.52
N ALA A 11 -2.15 3.12 -11.41
CA ALA A 11 -3.08 2.58 -10.41
C ALA A 11 -2.59 2.84 -8.98
N ALA A 12 -1.30 2.61 -8.71
CA ALA A 12 -0.67 2.90 -7.41
C ALA A 12 -0.72 4.39 -7.07
N TRP A 13 -0.42 5.28 -8.04
CA TRP A 13 -0.52 6.72 -7.86
C TRP A 13 -1.94 7.17 -7.58
N TYR A 14 -2.91 6.64 -8.32
CA TYR A 14 -4.32 6.92 -8.09
C TYR A 14 -4.76 6.54 -6.68
N ALA A 15 -4.41 5.34 -6.22
CA ALA A 15 -4.72 4.87 -4.88
C ALA A 15 -4.08 5.77 -3.81
N LEU A 16 -2.79 6.11 -3.95
CA LEU A 16 -2.07 6.96 -3.01
C LEU A 16 -2.70 8.34 -2.88
N HIS A 17 -2.99 9.00 -4.01
CA HIS A 17 -3.60 10.32 -4.01
C HIS A 17 -5.04 10.30 -3.51
N THR A 18 -5.81 9.25 -3.81
CA THR A 18 -7.18 9.10 -3.30
C THR A 18 -7.20 8.98 -1.78
N VAL A 19 -6.35 8.12 -1.21
CA VAL A 19 -6.23 7.95 0.23
C VAL A 19 -5.73 9.23 0.89
N LEU A 20 -4.64 9.84 0.36
CA LEU A 20 -4.09 11.08 0.90
C LEU A 20 -5.13 12.21 0.88
N ARG A 21 -5.85 12.39 -0.22
CA ARG A 21 -6.92 13.40 -0.33
C ARG A 21 -7.97 13.23 0.76
N ASN A 22 -8.45 12.00 0.96
CA ASN A 22 -9.46 11.70 1.98
C ASN A 22 -8.93 11.90 3.39
N VAL A 23 -7.71 11.44 3.69
CA VAL A 23 -7.06 11.65 5.01
C VAL A 23 -6.91 13.14 5.31
N LEU A 24 -6.51 13.96 4.34
CA LEU A 24 -6.40 15.41 4.54
C LEU A 24 -7.75 16.05 4.84
N LEU A 25 -8.82 15.67 4.13
CA LEU A 25 -10.15 16.21 4.39
C LEU A 25 -10.68 15.78 5.77
N LEU A 26 -10.44 14.54 6.18
CA LEU A 26 -10.78 14.04 7.53
C LEU A 26 -10.03 14.80 8.62
N LEU A 27 -8.74 15.12 8.38
CA LEU A 27 -7.89 15.82 9.34
C LEU A 27 -8.04 17.34 9.31
N ALA A 28 -8.67 17.93 8.28
CA ALA A 28 -8.78 19.38 8.12
C ALA A 28 -9.38 20.09 9.35
N PRO A 29 -10.44 19.57 10.00
CA PRO A 29 -10.99 20.17 11.22
C PRO A 29 -10.07 20.09 12.46
N ILE A 30 -9.13 19.15 12.47
CA ILE A 30 -8.25 18.86 13.62
C ILE A 30 -6.90 19.59 13.46
N ILE A 31 -6.36 19.60 12.23
CA ILE A 31 -5.02 20.10 11.91
C ILE A 31 -5.10 21.05 10.70
N PRO A 32 -5.70 22.25 10.85
CA PRO A 32 -6.14 23.06 9.71
C PRO A 32 -5.00 23.64 8.86
N PHE A 33 -3.89 24.05 9.49
CA PHE A 33 -2.78 24.68 8.78
C PHE A 33 -1.95 23.68 8.00
N MET A 34 -1.62 22.51 8.59
CA MET A 34 -0.82 21.50 7.91
C MET A 34 -1.60 20.91 6.72
N THR A 35 -2.88 20.61 6.91
CA THR A 35 -3.72 20.08 5.83
C THR A 35 -3.91 21.10 4.69
N GLU A 36 -4.06 22.39 4.99
CA GLU A 36 -4.12 23.46 3.98
C GLU A 36 -2.84 23.55 3.14
N VAL A 37 -1.66 23.50 3.77
CA VAL A 37 -0.36 23.58 3.06
C VAL A 37 -0.19 22.39 2.12
N ILE A 38 -0.44 21.17 2.61
CA ILE A 38 -0.32 19.96 1.78
C ILE A 38 -1.34 20.01 0.65
N TRP A 39 -2.59 20.41 0.93
CA TRP A 39 -3.64 20.50 -0.08
C TRP A 39 -3.32 21.49 -1.20
N ARG A 40 -2.86 22.70 -0.84
CA ARG A 40 -2.46 23.72 -1.82
C ARG A 40 -1.28 23.29 -2.67
N THR A 41 -0.39 22.48 -2.12
CA THR A 41 0.77 21.97 -2.84
C THR A 41 0.39 20.85 -3.82
N CYS A 42 -0.50 19.95 -3.41
CA CYS A 42 -0.77 18.72 -4.15
C CYS A 42 -2.02 18.77 -5.05
N TYR A 43 -3.05 19.55 -4.71
CA TYR A 43 -4.38 19.38 -5.29
C TYR A 43 -5.01 20.65 -5.86
N SER A 44 -5.05 21.76 -5.11
CA SER A 44 -5.81 22.95 -5.55
C SER A 44 -5.38 24.23 -4.86
N GLY A 45 -5.41 25.35 -5.60
CA GLY A 45 -5.27 26.69 -5.03
C GLY A 45 -6.48 27.17 -4.20
N ARG A 46 -7.59 26.42 -4.18
CA ARG A 46 -8.72 26.64 -3.27
C ARG A 46 -8.45 25.98 -1.92
N SER A 47 -8.84 26.64 -0.84
CA SER A 47 -8.65 26.11 0.52
C SER A 47 -9.38 24.80 0.73
N ILE A 48 -8.72 23.85 1.40
CA ILE A 48 -9.31 22.55 1.79
C ILE A 48 -10.52 22.74 2.70
N HIS A 49 -10.56 23.82 3.48
CA HIS A 49 -11.64 24.13 4.43
C HIS A 49 -12.96 24.50 3.74
N LEU A 50 -12.94 24.68 2.41
CA LEU A 50 -14.12 24.92 1.59
C LEU A 50 -14.57 23.68 0.80
N GLU A 51 -13.87 22.56 0.95
CA GLU A 51 -14.18 21.30 0.32
C GLU A 51 -15.22 20.52 1.13
N ARG A 52 -15.92 19.61 0.46
CA ARG A 52 -16.87 18.72 1.13
C ARG A 52 -16.13 17.66 1.93
N PHE A 53 -16.69 17.33 3.09
CA PHE A 53 -16.25 16.17 3.86
C PHE A 53 -16.39 14.89 3.02
N PRO A 54 -15.44 13.95 3.09
CA PRO A 54 -15.47 12.76 2.24
C PRO A 54 -16.63 11.85 2.64
N GLU A 55 -17.26 11.26 1.63
CA GLU A 55 -18.30 10.26 1.82
C GLU A 55 -17.69 8.85 1.79
N PRO A 56 -18.20 7.90 2.60
CA PRO A 56 -17.76 6.51 2.55
C PRO A 56 -17.97 5.92 1.15
N GLN A 57 -17.03 5.11 0.70
CA GLN A 57 -17.13 4.31 -0.52
C GLN A 57 -17.16 2.82 -0.20
N ASP A 58 -17.78 2.05 -1.08
CA ASP A 58 -17.75 0.59 -0.99
C ASP A 58 -16.31 0.10 -1.21
N PRO A 59 -15.69 -0.59 -0.23
CA PRO A 59 -14.32 -1.10 -0.36
C PRO A 59 -14.21 -2.31 -1.31
N GLY A 60 -15.32 -2.80 -1.88
CA GLY A 60 -15.36 -3.98 -2.72
C GLY A 60 -15.07 -5.25 -1.92
N GLU A 61 -14.45 -6.25 -2.55
CA GLU A 61 -14.17 -7.53 -1.90
C GLU A 61 -12.70 -7.74 -1.51
N MET A 62 -11.78 -6.94 -2.05
CA MET A 62 -10.33 -7.14 -1.85
C MET A 62 -9.89 -6.94 -0.39
N TRP A 63 -10.65 -6.19 0.42
CA TRP A 63 -10.33 -5.99 1.83
C TRP A 63 -10.23 -7.30 2.61
N ARG A 64 -10.92 -8.37 2.16
CA ARG A 64 -10.91 -9.70 2.79
C ARG A 64 -9.52 -10.33 2.82
N TYR A 65 -8.60 -9.91 1.95
CA TYR A 65 -7.22 -10.40 1.94
C TYR A 65 -6.28 -9.64 2.90
N THR A 66 -6.70 -8.47 3.40
CA THR A 66 -5.82 -7.55 4.16
C THR A 66 -5.17 -8.24 5.36
N GLU A 67 -5.97 -8.89 6.21
CA GLU A 67 -5.47 -9.56 7.41
C GLU A 67 -4.47 -10.66 7.04
N ARG A 68 -4.80 -11.45 6.01
CA ARG A 68 -3.96 -12.54 5.55
C ARG A 68 -2.62 -12.07 4.97
N ILE A 69 -2.62 -10.97 4.22
CA ILE A 69 -1.40 -10.33 3.70
C ILE A 69 -0.54 -9.83 4.86
N VAL A 70 -1.13 -9.17 5.86
CA VAL A 70 -0.40 -8.65 7.04
C VAL A 70 0.23 -9.78 7.84
N GLU A 71 -0.50 -10.87 8.08
CA GLU A 71 0.00 -12.06 8.75
C GLU A 71 1.19 -12.67 8.00
N PHE A 72 1.05 -12.87 6.68
CA PHE A 72 2.10 -13.44 5.85
C PHE A 72 3.35 -12.57 5.86
N ASN A 73 3.21 -11.26 5.69
CA ASN A 73 4.33 -10.32 5.74
C ASN A 73 5.07 -10.37 7.08
N SER A 74 4.31 -10.38 8.18
CA SER A 74 4.86 -10.48 9.54
C SER A 74 5.61 -11.80 9.75
N TYR A 75 5.05 -12.89 9.24
CA TYR A 75 5.67 -14.22 9.28
C TYR A 75 7.01 -14.25 8.53
N VAL A 76 7.05 -13.75 7.29
CA VAL A 76 8.28 -13.74 6.47
C VAL A 76 9.38 -12.89 7.14
N TRP A 77 9.05 -11.70 7.65
CA TRP A 77 10.03 -10.86 8.35
C TRP A 77 10.56 -11.50 9.64
N ARG A 78 9.69 -12.16 10.41
CA ARG A 78 10.11 -12.92 11.59
C ARG A 78 11.06 -14.05 11.21
N LEU A 79 10.73 -14.81 10.17
CA LEU A 79 11.56 -15.92 9.69
C LEU A 79 12.94 -15.44 9.23
N LYS A 80 13.02 -14.31 8.52
CA LYS A 80 14.30 -13.68 8.15
C LYS A 80 15.11 -13.31 9.39
N LYS A 81 14.48 -12.64 10.36
CA LYS A 81 15.12 -12.26 11.63
C LYS A 81 15.68 -13.47 12.39
N GLU A 82 14.90 -14.54 12.50
CA GLU A 82 15.30 -15.79 13.18
C GLU A 82 16.51 -16.47 12.50
N ARG A 83 16.63 -16.31 11.18
CA ARG A 83 17.76 -16.82 10.38
C ARG A 83 18.95 -15.85 10.31
N GLY A 84 18.88 -14.70 10.99
CA GLY A 84 19.92 -13.67 10.93
C GLY A 84 20.01 -12.96 9.57
N LEU A 85 18.95 -13.01 8.77
CA LEU A 85 18.87 -12.39 7.44
C LEU A 85 18.34 -10.95 7.52
N SER A 86 18.85 -10.09 6.65
CA SER A 86 18.31 -8.76 6.41
C SER A 86 16.97 -8.83 5.66
N LEU A 87 16.17 -7.77 5.70
CA LEU A 87 14.90 -7.70 4.95
C LEU A 87 15.09 -7.86 3.43
N ARG A 88 16.26 -7.52 2.89
CA ARG A 88 16.57 -7.59 1.46
C ARG A 88 17.09 -8.96 1.02
N ASP A 89 17.56 -9.76 1.97
CA ASP A 89 18.19 -11.05 1.67
C ASP A 89 17.15 -12.01 1.10
N PRO A 90 17.53 -12.88 0.15
CA PRO A 90 16.60 -13.86 -0.41
C PRO A 90 16.12 -14.85 0.65
N ILE A 91 14.89 -15.35 0.49
CA ILE A 91 14.35 -16.40 1.35
C ILE A 91 13.59 -17.44 0.53
N GLU A 92 13.87 -18.70 0.77
CA GLU A 92 13.15 -19.80 0.13
C GLU A 92 11.82 -20.04 0.85
N LEU A 93 10.71 -19.80 0.13
CA LEU A 93 9.36 -19.90 0.66
C LEU A 93 8.34 -20.06 -0.48
N LYS A 94 7.15 -20.58 -0.18
CA LYS A 94 6.02 -20.63 -1.11
C LYS A 94 4.92 -19.68 -0.66
N VAL A 95 4.38 -18.87 -1.58
CA VAL A 95 3.20 -18.04 -1.29
C VAL A 95 1.98 -18.95 -1.09
N PRO A 96 1.19 -18.77 -0.02
CA PRO A 96 -0.04 -19.51 0.21
C PRO A 96 -1.04 -19.39 -0.95
N GLU A 97 -1.79 -20.45 -1.28
CA GLU A 97 -2.71 -20.46 -2.43
C GLU A 97 -3.84 -19.41 -2.32
N ASP A 98 -4.24 -19.06 -1.09
CA ASP A 98 -5.21 -18.00 -0.80
C ASP A 98 -4.68 -16.59 -1.09
N LEU A 99 -3.35 -16.43 -1.18
CA LEU A 99 -2.67 -15.17 -1.52
C LEU A 99 -2.08 -15.17 -2.95
N LYS A 100 -2.40 -16.19 -3.74
CA LYS A 100 -1.94 -16.32 -5.13
C LYS A 100 -2.20 -15.10 -6.02
N PRO A 101 -3.32 -14.35 -5.89
CA PRO A 101 -3.51 -13.12 -6.66
C PRO A 101 -2.44 -12.04 -6.44
N PHE A 102 -1.68 -12.11 -5.34
CA PHE A 102 -0.64 -11.15 -4.95
C PHE A 102 0.78 -11.76 -5.02
N GLU A 103 0.94 -12.95 -5.62
CA GLU A 103 2.19 -13.70 -5.60
C GLU A 103 3.36 -12.89 -6.16
N ASP A 104 3.20 -12.25 -7.32
CA ASP A 104 4.25 -11.45 -7.95
C ASP A 104 4.74 -10.31 -7.05
N ASP A 105 3.81 -9.61 -6.38
CA ASP A 105 4.13 -8.50 -5.47
C ASP A 105 4.81 -9.01 -4.20
N LEU A 106 4.31 -10.10 -3.61
CA LEU A 106 4.87 -10.71 -2.40
C LEU A 106 6.26 -11.28 -2.65
N VAL A 107 6.49 -11.91 -3.80
CA VAL A 107 7.78 -12.46 -4.21
C VAL A 107 8.80 -11.33 -4.38
N LYS A 108 8.44 -10.25 -5.08
CA LYS A 108 9.32 -9.08 -5.26
C LYS A 108 9.60 -8.38 -3.94
N MET A 109 8.58 -8.14 -3.11
CA MET A 109 8.69 -7.42 -1.85
C MET A 109 9.61 -8.14 -0.84
N HIS A 110 9.51 -9.47 -0.78
CA HIS A 110 10.25 -10.28 0.20
C HIS A 110 11.48 -10.98 -0.38
N ASN A 111 11.82 -10.76 -1.66
CA ASN A 111 12.91 -11.48 -2.34
C ASN A 111 12.76 -13.01 -2.16
N ILE A 112 11.57 -13.53 -2.46
CA ILE A 112 11.29 -14.96 -2.30
C ILE A 112 11.89 -15.73 -3.47
N VAL A 113 12.69 -16.75 -3.16
CA VAL A 113 13.13 -17.74 -4.15
C VAL A 113 12.12 -18.87 -4.12
N VAL A 114 11.26 -18.92 -5.14
CA VAL A 114 10.17 -19.91 -5.21
C VAL A 114 10.78 -21.30 -5.34
N ILE A 115 10.57 -22.14 -4.34
CA ILE A 115 10.96 -23.54 -4.41
C ILE A 115 10.01 -24.22 -5.39
N SER A 116 10.53 -24.64 -6.55
CA SER A 116 9.81 -25.54 -7.45
C SER A 116 9.85 -26.94 -6.83
N ALA A 117 8.67 -27.50 -6.53
CA ALA A 117 8.53 -28.92 -6.21
C ALA A 117 8.48 -29.74 -7.51
#